data_AF-A0A923SRC1-F1
#
_entry.id   AF-A0A923SRC1-F1
#
_cell.length_a   1.000
_cell.length_b   1.000
_cell.length_c   1.000
_cell.angle_alpha   90.00
_cell.angle_beta   90.00
_cell.angle_gamma   90.00
#
_symmetry.space_group_name_H-M   'P 1'
#
loop_
_entity.id
_entity.type
_entity.pdbx_description
1 polymer ?
#
loop_
_entity_poly.entity_id
_entity_poly.type
_entity_poly.pdbx_seq_one_letter_code
_entity_poly.pdbx_strand_id
1 'polypeptide(L)' 'GRSQLCRIEEGIDMILKEQMCFSRSSLAIDGRDLMADGVPAGPELGEILEQLLELVIEEELPNEKEALLEKSRQIR' A
#
# COMPACT_ATOMS: atom_id res chain seq x y z
N GLY A 1 15.45 -14.74 37.08
CA GLY A 1 15.53 -13.60 36.16
C GLY A 1 15.10 -14.00 34.77
N ARG A 2 13.80 -13.88 34.46
CA ARG A 2 13.21 -14.09 33.13
C ARG A 2 12.40 -12.86 32.67
N SER A 3 12.52 -11.76 33.41
CA SER A 3 11.64 -10.59 33.35
C SER A 3 12.08 -9.50 32.36
N GLN A 4 13.15 -9.71 31.59
CA GLN A 4 13.66 -8.73 30.62
C GLN A 4 13.33 -9.03 29.16
N LEU A 5 12.92 -10.25 28.80
CA LEU A 5 12.64 -10.59 27.39
C LEU A 5 11.25 -10.11 26.90
N CYS A 6 10.29 -9.93 27.80
CA CYS A 6 8.90 -9.65 27.42
C CYS A 6 8.66 -8.19 26.97
N ARG A 7 9.62 -7.27 27.12
CA ARG A 7 9.45 -5.85 26.75
C ARG A 7 9.68 -5.56 25.27
N ILE A 8 10.31 -6.47 24.53
CA ILE A 8 10.68 -6.23 23.13
C ILE A 8 9.56 -6.69 22.19
N GLU A 9 8.86 -7.79 22.51
CA GLU A 9 7.82 -8.35 21.64
C GLU A 9 6.60 -7.44 21.49
N GLU A 10 6.23 -6.69 22.53
CA GLU A 10 5.11 -5.75 22.47
C GLU A 10 5.39 -4.51 21.59
N GLY A 11 6.67 -4.17 21.36
CA GLY A 11 7.04 -3.05 20.49
C GLY A 11 6.90 -3.37 19.00
N ILE A 12 7.05 -4.65 18.61
CA ILE A 12 6.95 -5.08 17.21
C ILE A 12 5.50 -5.06 16.75
N ASP A 13 4.54 -5.48 17.58
CA ASP A 13 3.12 -5.48 17.21
C ASP A 13 2.58 -4.05 16.98
N MET A 14 3.11 -3.08 17.74
CA MET A 14 2.73 -1.68 17.62
C MET A 14 3.32 -1.02 16.37
N ILE A 15 4.59 -1.31 16.05
CA ILE A 15 5.22 -0.83 14.80
C ILE A 15 4.55 -1.50 13.58
N LEU A 16 4.21 -2.80 13.65
CA LEU A 16 3.45 -3.48 12.59
C LEU A 16 2.05 -2.86 12.42
N LYS A 17 1.35 -2.51 13.51
CA LYS A 17 0.05 -1.82 13.40
C LYS A 17 0.16 -0.42 12.81
N GLU A 18 1.20 0.35 13.15
CA GLU A 18 1.39 1.68 12.58
C GLU A 18 1.84 1.61 11.11
N GLN A 19 2.62 0.60 10.72
CA GLN A 19 2.96 0.32 9.32
C GLN A 19 1.79 -0.25 8.50
N MET A 20 0.85 -0.97 9.14
CA MET A 20 -0.36 -1.50 8.48
C MET A 20 -1.48 -0.47 8.31
N CYS A 21 -1.36 0.73 8.89
CA CYS A 21 -2.33 1.81 8.71
C CYS A 21 -2.08 2.70 7.50
N PHE A 22 -1.02 2.45 6.71
CA PHE A 22 -1.07 2.73 5.28
C PHE A 22 -2.01 1.70 4.63
N SER A 23 -3.28 1.72 4.99
CA SER A 23 -4.25 0.87 4.31
C SER A 23 -4.26 1.29 2.85
N ARG A 24 -4.47 0.35 1.92
CA ARG A 24 -4.70 0.63 0.49
C ARG A 24 -5.74 1.75 0.25
N SER A 25 -6.58 2.04 1.23
CA SER A 25 -7.54 3.16 1.26
C SER A 25 -6.91 4.56 1.37
N SER A 26 -5.60 4.68 1.58
CA SER A 26 -4.88 5.96 1.56
C SER A 26 -4.59 6.45 0.14
N LEU A 27 -4.63 5.55 -0.86
CA LEU A 27 -4.45 5.94 -2.26
C LEU A 27 -5.64 6.76 -2.76
N ALA A 28 -5.38 7.76 -3.60
CA ALA A 28 -6.40 8.55 -4.28
C ALA A 28 -7.17 7.78 -5.36
N ILE A 29 -6.85 6.50 -5.56
CA ILE A 29 -7.54 5.56 -6.45
C ILE A 29 -7.91 4.28 -5.69
N ASP A 30 -8.98 3.64 -6.14
CA ASP A 30 -9.37 2.31 -5.67
C ASP A 30 -9.31 1.27 -6.80
N GLY A 31 -9.67 0.02 -6.49
CA GLY A 31 -9.72 -1.02 -7.51
C GLY A 31 -10.75 -0.77 -8.62
N ARG A 32 -11.81 0.00 -8.37
CA ARG A 32 -12.79 0.34 -9.41
C ARG A 32 -12.21 1.32 -10.42
N ASP A 33 -11.37 2.25 -9.96
CA ASP A 33 -10.64 3.15 -10.85
C ASP A 33 -9.67 2.39 -11.75
N LEU A 34 -8.92 1.43 -11.21
CA LEU A 34 -8.04 0.57 -12.01
C LEU A 34 -8.83 -0.28 -13.02
N MET A 35 -9.98 -0.83 -12.61
CA MET A 35 -10.87 -1.56 -13.51
C MET A 35 -11.43 -0.69 -14.63
N ALA A 36 -11.80 0.56 -14.33
CA ALA A 36 -12.26 1.53 -15.32
C ALA A 36 -11.15 1.93 -16.30
N ASP A 37 -9.90 1.91 -15.85
CA ASP A 37 -8.72 2.16 -16.67
C ASP A 37 -8.29 0.96 -17.56
N GLY A 38 -8.95 -0.18 -17.38
CA GLY A 38 -8.72 -1.40 -18.17
C GLY A 38 -7.82 -2.43 -17.51
N VAL A 39 -7.54 -2.32 -16.21
CA VAL A 39 -6.90 -3.39 -15.42
C VAL A 39 -7.95 -4.48 -15.14
N PRO A 40 -7.71 -5.75 -15.51
CA PRO A 40 -8.68 -6.80 -15.27
C PRO A 40 -8.86 -7.06 -13.76
N ALA A 41 -10.08 -7.44 -13.38
CA ALA A 41 -10.37 -7.81 -12.01
C ALA A 41 -9.65 -9.12 -11.65
N GLY A 42 -8.75 -9.06 -10.67
CA GLY A 42 -7.96 -10.22 -10.28
C GLY A 42 -7.02 -9.93 -9.11
N PRO A 43 -6.23 -10.93 -8.67
CA PRO A 43 -5.20 -10.73 -7.66
C PRO A 43 -4.16 -9.67 -8.06
N GLU A 44 -3.88 -9.54 -9.36
CA GLU A 44 -2.97 -8.54 -9.95
C GLU A 44 -3.35 -7.10 -9.58
N LEU A 45 -4.64 -6.80 -9.44
CA LEU A 45 -5.11 -5.49 -9.04
C LEU A 45 -4.68 -5.13 -7.62
N GLY A 46 -4.63 -6.14 -6.74
CA GLY A 46 -4.08 -5.99 -5.40
C GLY A 46 -2.59 -5.68 -5.41
N GLU A 47 -1.83 -6.39 -6.25
CA GLU A 47 -0.38 -6.22 -6.41
C GLU A 47 -0.03 -4.84 -7.00
N ILE A 48 -0.83 -4.34 -7.96
CA ILE A 48 -0.65 -2.99 -8.52
C ILE A 48 -0.92 -1.94 -7.43
N LEU A 49 -2.00 -2.07 -6.66
CA LEU A 49 -2.30 -1.12 -5.58
C LEU A 49 -1.24 -1.15 -4.48
N GLU A 50 -0.64 -2.31 -4.20
CA GLU A 50 0.45 -2.44 -3.24
C GLU A 50 1.71 -1.73 -3.72
N GLN A 51 2.12 -1.95 -4.97
CA GLN A 51 3.26 -1.24 -5.58
C GLN A 51 3.05 0.27 -5.64
N LEU A 52 1.85 0.73 -6.02
CA LEU A 52 1.54 2.16 -6.03
C LEU A 52 1.61 2.78 -4.64
N LEU A 53 1.14 2.04 -3.63
CA LEU A 53 1.22 2.47 -2.24
C LEU A 53 2.68 2.58 -1.77
N GLU A 54 3.53 1.61 -2.11
CA GLU A 54 4.97 1.68 -1.83
C GLU A 54 5.61 2.93 -2.45
N LEU A 55 5.36 3.18 -3.74
CA LEU A 55 5.90 4.37 -4.43
C LEU A 55 5.42 5.70 -3.83
N VAL A 56 4.18 5.75 -3.33
CA VAL A 56 3.64 6.93 -2.64
C VAL A 56 4.27 7.10 -1.26
N ILE A 57 4.49 6.00 -0.53
CA ILE A 57 5.16 6.02 0.78
C ILE A 57 6.63 6.44 0.63
N GLU A 58 7.30 6.00 -0.42
CA GLU A 58 8.68 6.39 -0.76
C GLU A 58 8.78 7.81 -1.35
N GLU A 59 7.67 8.54 -1.44
CA GLU A 59 7.56 9.88 -2.07
C GLU A 59 8.04 9.93 -3.55
N GLU A 60 8.18 8.78 -4.21
CA GLU A 60 8.54 8.68 -5.63
C GLU A 60 7.36 9.04 -6.55
N LEU A 61 6.13 8.90 -6.04
CA LEU A 61 4.91 9.14 -6.78
C LEU A 61 3.93 9.99 -5.94
N PRO A 62 3.36 11.07 -6.48
CA PRO A 62 2.34 11.81 -5.78
C PRO A 62 1.07 10.97 -5.64
N ASN A 63 0.39 11.09 -4.49
CA ASN A 63 -0.90 10.44 -4.24
C ASN A 63 -2.05 11.15 -4.96
N GLU A 64 -1.93 11.30 -6.28
CA GLU A 64 -2.90 11.95 -7.14
C GLU A 64 -3.47 10.94 -8.14
N LYS A 65 -4.78 11.01 -8.37
CA LYS A 65 -5.49 10.03 -9.21
C LYS A 65 -4.86 9.83 -10.58
N GLU A 66 -4.53 10.92 -11.28
CA GLU A 66 -3.96 10.84 -12.62
C GLU A 66 -2.56 10.20 -12.62
N ALA A 67 -1.69 10.60 -11.68
CA ALA A 67 -0.35 10.04 -11.53
C ALA A 67 -0.37 8.55 -11.19
N LEU A 68 -1.27 8.13 -10.29
CA LEU A 68 -1.46 6.73 -9.91
C LEU A 68 -1.98 5.89 -11.07
N LEU A 69 -2.95 6.40 -11.85
CA LEU A 69 -3.46 5.71 -13.03
C LEU A 69 -2.39 5.62 -14.13
N GLU A 70 -1.65 6.69 -14.39
CA GLU A 70 -0.54 6.66 -15.33
C GLU A 70 0.52 5.65 -14.92
N LYS A 71 0.88 5.60 -13.64
CA LYS A 71 1.85 4.62 -13.14
C LYS A 71 1.31 3.20 -13.22
N SER A 72 0.03 2.97 -12.92
CA SER A 72 -0.59 1.64 -13.06
C SER A 72 -0.51 1.10 -14.50
N ARG A 73 -0.63 1.98 -15.51
CA ARG A 73 -0.46 1.63 -16.92
C ARG A 73 0.98 1.26 -17.31
N GLN A 74 1.98 1.71 -16.54
CA GLN A 74 3.39 1.38 -16.75
C GLN A 74 3.79 0.09 -16.04
N ILE A 75 3.10 -0.26 -14.95
CA ILE A 75 3.34 -1.50 -14.18
C ILE A 75 2.80 -2.73 -14.91
N ARG A 76 1.72 -2.58 -15.70
CA ARG A 76 1.06 -3.67 -16.43
C ARG A 76 1.88 -4.22 -17.61
#